data_AF-A0A4Y3PUZ9-F1
#
_entry.id   AF-A0A4Y3PUZ9-F1
#
_cell.length_a   1.000
_cell.length_b   1.000
_cell.length_c   1.000
_cell.angle_alpha   90.00
_cell.angle_beta   90.00
_cell.angle_gamma   90.00
#
_symmetry.space_group_name_H-M   'P 1'
#
loop_
_entity.id
_entity.type
_entity.pdbx_description
1 polymer ?
#
loop_
_entity_poly.entity_id
_entity_poly.type
_entity_poly.pdbx_seq_one_letter_code
_entity_poly.pdbx_strand_id
1 'polypeptide(L)'
;MKKLVSIDLDEKEIRNMCHERINELVKEVDAEKVFWDTTELKKRTCMCWNTIQDKVFFDPRFPKFKVGGKWYFPARETREFLIKWLYEQPKN
;
A
#
# COMPACT_ATOMS: atom_id res chain seq x y z
N MET A 1 1.36 -41.68 27.24
CA MET A 1 1.14 -42.10 25.83
C MET A 1 1.01 -40.85 24.97
N LYS A 2 1.93 -40.62 24.01
CA LYS A 2 1.86 -39.47 23.09
C LYS A 2 0.85 -39.80 21.98
N LYS A 3 -0.19 -38.97 21.82
CA LYS A 3 -1.08 -39.03 20.65
C LYS A 3 -0.35 -38.40 19.46
N LEU A 4 -0.11 -39.19 18.41
CA LEU A 4 0.25 -38.69 17.09
C LEU A 4 -1.03 -38.20 16.41
N VAL A 5 -1.09 -36.91 16.09
CA VAL A 5 -2.14 -36.34 15.24
C VAL A 5 -1.67 -36.52 13.79
N SER A 6 -2.34 -37.38 13.02
CA SER A 6 -2.13 -37.46 11.58
C SER A 6 -2.89 -36.30 10.93
N ILE A 7 -2.16 -35.29 10.48
CA ILE A 7 -2.73 -34.20 9.69
C ILE A 7 -2.75 -34.70 8.25
N ASP A 8 -3.93 -35.08 7.78
CA ASP A 8 -4.18 -35.39 6.37
C ASP A 8 -4.43 -34.06 5.66
N LEU A 9 -3.39 -33.51 5.05
CA LEU A 9 -3.44 -32.24 4.34
C LEU A 9 -4.04 -32.49 2.95
N ASP A 10 -5.30 -32.10 2.76
CA ASP A 10 -5.93 -32.14 1.44
C ASP A 10 -5.27 -31.06 0.55
N GLU A 11 -4.37 -31.49 -0.34
CA GLU A 11 -3.69 -30.63 -1.32
C GLU A 11 -4.67 -29.75 -2.11
N LYS A 12 -5.90 -30.23 -2.32
CA LYS A 12 -6.94 -29.48 -3.03
C LYS A 12 -7.44 -28.29 -2.21
N GLU A 13 -7.58 -28.48 -0.89
CA GLU A 13 -7.98 -27.41 0.03
C GLU A 13 -6.90 -26.34 0.11
N ILE A 14 -5.63 -26.74 0.22
CA ILE A 14 -4.48 -25.80 0.21
C ILE A 14 -4.45 -25.00 -1.09
N ARG A 15 -4.64 -25.66 -2.24
CA ARG A 15 -4.63 -24.99 -3.55
C ARG A 15 -5.77 -23.98 -3.69
N ASN A 16 -6.95 -24.30 -3.17
CA ASN A 16 -8.10 -23.40 -3.17
C ASN A 16 -7.85 -22.18 -2.28
N MET A 17 -7.31 -22.37 -1.07
CA MET A 17 -6.93 -21.27 -0.18
C MET A 17 -5.91 -20.33 -0.82
N CYS A 18 -4.90 -20.88 -1.53
CA CYS A 18 -3.95 -20.08 -2.27
C CYS A 18 -4.62 -19.29 -3.41
N HIS A 19 -5.50 -19.91 -4.19
CA HIS A 19 -6.23 -19.24 -5.27
C HIS A 19 -7.17 -18.14 -4.75
N GLU A 20 -7.86 -18.35 -3.63
CA GLU A 20 -8.70 -17.33 -2.99
C GLU A 20 -7.88 -16.13 -2.56
N ARG A 21 -6.74 -16.36 -1.89
CA ARG A 21 -5.84 -15.28 -1.47
C ARG A 21 -5.30 -14.49 -2.65
N ILE A 22 -4.94 -15.17 -3.75
CA ILE A 22 -4.48 -14.52 -4.98
C ILE A 22 -5.62 -13.70 -5.61
N ASN A 23 -6.83 -14.23 -5.67
CA ASN A 23 -7.99 -13.53 -6.24
C ASN A 23 -8.41 -12.30 -5.42
N GLU A 24 -8.31 -12.37 -4.08
CA GLU A 24 -8.53 -11.22 -3.20
C GLU A 24 -7.52 -10.10 -3.49
N LEU A 25 -6.24 -10.45 -3.56
CA LEU A 25 -5.17 -9.51 -3.89
C LEU A 25 -5.35 -8.88 -5.28
N VAL A 26 -5.80 -9.67 -6.27
CA VAL A 26 -6.07 -9.16 -7.63
C VAL A 26 -7.26 -8.20 -7.66
N LYS A 27 -8.33 -8.46 -6.91
CA LYS A 27 -9.49 -7.57 -6.83
C LYS A 27 -9.20 -6.24 -6.14
N GLU A 28 -8.31 -6.25 -5.14
CA GLU A 28 -7.87 -5.00 -4.48
C GLU A 28 -7.08 -4.09 -5.42
N VAL A 29 -6.35 -4.67 -6.38
CA VAL A 29 -5.54 -3.92 -7.36
C VAL A 29 -6.39 -3.23 -8.43
N ASP A 30 -7.49 -3.85 -8.87
CA ASP A 30 -8.29 -3.38 -10.01
C ASP A 30 -9.16 -2.14 -9.70
N ALA A 31 -9.50 -1.91 -8.44
CA ALA A 31 -10.28 -0.74 -8.00
C ALA A 31 -9.41 0.49 -7.70
N GLU A 32 -8.09 0.36 -7.75
CA GLU A 32 -7.19 1.42 -7.33
C GLU A 32 -6.87 2.41 -8.46
N LYS A 33 -6.82 3.70 -8.13
CA LYS A 33 -6.33 4.70 -9.09
C LYS A 33 -4.88 4.39 -9.43
N VAL A 34 -4.50 4.48 -10.72
CA VAL A 34 -3.10 4.31 -11.15
C VAL A 34 -2.19 5.37 -10.50
N PHE A 35 -2.70 6.60 -10.35
CA PHE A 35 -1.99 7.69 -9.69
C PHE A 35 -2.96 8.63 -8.96
N TRP A 36 -2.41 9.38 -8.02
CA TRP A 36 -3.08 10.45 -7.29
C TRP A 36 -2.62 11.80 -7.83
N ASP A 37 -3.53 12.76 -7.84
CA ASP A 37 -3.16 14.17 -7.91
C ASP A 37 -2.99 14.75 -6.49
N THR A 38 -2.62 16.01 -6.36
CA THR A 38 -2.47 16.67 -5.05
C THR A 38 -3.77 16.64 -4.23
N THR A 39 -4.94 16.70 -4.88
CA THR A 39 -6.24 16.68 -4.19
C THR A 39 -6.50 15.31 -3.56
N GLU A 40 -6.27 14.24 -4.31
CA GLU A 40 -6.41 12.87 -3.83
C GLU A 40 -5.37 12.56 -2.75
N LEU A 41 -4.11 12.98 -2.94
CA LEU A 41 -3.06 12.76 -1.94
C LEU A 41 -3.45 13.36 -0.58
N LYS A 42 -3.96 14.60 -0.56
CA LYS A 42 -4.46 15.25 0.67
C LYS A 42 -5.60 14.46 1.32
N LYS A 43 -6.52 13.92 0.52
CA LYS A 43 -7.64 13.10 1.02
C LYS A 43 -7.14 11.78 1.63
N ARG A 44 -6.17 11.12 0.99
CA ARG A 44 -5.63 9.82 1.42
C ARG A 44 -4.75 9.92 2.66
N THR A 45 -4.01 11.01 2.81
CA THR A 45 -3.14 11.23 3.98
C THR A 45 -3.84 11.92 5.13
N CYS A 46 -5.04 12.49 4.91
CA CYS A 46 -5.71 13.41 5.83
C CYS A 46 -4.84 14.62 6.24
N MET A 47 -3.87 14.99 5.41
CA MET A 47 -2.95 16.11 5.66
C MET A 47 -3.26 17.29 4.75
N CYS A 48 -3.06 18.51 5.26
CA CYS A 48 -3.06 19.70 4.41
C CYS A 48 -1.81 19.72 3.53
N TRP A 49 -1.83 20.55 2.47
CA TRP A 49 -0.72 20.59 1.52
C TRP A 49 0.60 21.02 2.17
N ASN A 50 0.58 22.02 3.04
CA ASN A 50 1.77 22.50 3.73
C ASN A 50 2.42 21.39 4.56
N THR A 51 1.62 20.61 5.31
CA THR A 51 2.14 19.46 6.07
C THR A 51 2.75 18.41 5.16
N ILE A 52 2.13 18.11 4.02
CA ILE A 52 2.71 17.18 3.03
C ILE A 52 4.05 17.72 2.51
N GLN A 53 4.13 19.02 2.22
CA GLN A 53 5.36 19.66 1.79
C GLN A 53 6.47 19.51 2.82
N ASP A 54 6.18 19.88 4.07
CA ASP A 54 7.15 19.88 5.16
C ASP A 54 7.61 18.47 5.55
N LYS A 55 6.74 17.47 5.43
CA LYS A 55 6.99 16.12 5.96
C LYS A 55 7.54 15.13 4.94
N VAL A 56 7.01 15.13 3.72
CA VAL A 56 7.26 14.05 2.75
C VAL A 56 7.61 14.55 1.36
N PHE A 57 7.11 15.70 0.92
CA PHE A 57 7.22 16.11 -0.48
C PHE A 57 8.66 16.31 -0.93
N PHE A 58 9.50 16.87 -0.06
CA PHE A 58 10.91 17.12 -0.35
C PHE A 58 11.82 15.92 -0.01
N ASP A 59 11.26 14.81 0.51
CA ASP A 59 12.03 13.57 0.63
C ASP A 59 12.40 13.08 -0.79
N PRO A 60 13.69 12.81 -1.07
CA PRO A 60 14.12 12.32 -2.38
C PRO A 60 13.52 10.95 -2.73
N ARG A 61 13.09 10.17 -1.74
CA ARG A 61 12.44 8.85 -1.92
C ARG A 61 10.96 8.98 -2.26
N PHE A 62 10.35 10.16 -2.11
CA PHE A 62 8.92 10.36 -2.34
C PHE A 62 8.60 10.35 -3.85
N PRO A 63 7.75 9.41 -4.34
CA PRO A 63 7.49 9.24 -5.76
C PRO A 63 6.56 10.35 -6.28
N LYS A 64 7.15 11.39 -6.88
CA LYS A 64 6.45 12.55 -7.44
C LYS A 64 6.89 12.86 -8.86
N PHE A 65 5.93 13.10 -9.74
CA PHE A 65 6.18 13.44 -11.14
C PHE A 65 5.41 14.69 -11.51
N LYS A 66 6.10 15.67 -12.11
CA LYS A 66 5.47 16.86 -12.64
C LYS A 66 5.17 16.65 -14.12
N VAL A 67 3.90 16.64 -14.49
CA VAL A 67 3.45 16.52 -15.88
C VAL A 67 2.67 17.79 -16.23
N GLY A 68 3.27 18.63 -17.07
CA GLY A 68 2.79 19.99 -17.32
C GLY A 68 2.75 20.81 -16.03
N GLY A 69 1.57 21.34 -15.70
CA GLY A 69 1.35 22.16 -14.52
C GLY A 69 0.97 21.39 -13.24
N LYS A 70 0.80 20.06 -13.30
CA LYS A 70 0.26 19.26 -12.19
C LYS A 70 1.25 18.22 -11.67
N TRP A 71 1.11 17.90 -10.39
CA TRP A 71 1.84 16.82 -9.73
C TRP A 71 1.00 15.55 -9.71
N TYR A 72 1.67 14.44 -9.99
CA TYR A 72 1.11 13.10 -9.98
C TYR A 72 1.98 12.18 -9.13
N PHE A 73 1.31 11.27 -8.42
CA PHE A 73 1.93 10.36 -7.46
C PHE A 73 1.43 8.94 -7.77
N PRO A 74 2.28 8.03 -8.26
CA PRO A 74 1.90 6.64 -8.50
C PRO A 74 1.33 6.01 -7.22
N ALA A 75 0.08 5.54 -7.27
CA ALA A 75 -0.68 5.28 -6.05
C ALA A 75 -0.05 4.21 -5.16
N ARG A 76 0.39 3.11 -5.79
CA ARG A 76 1.02 1.98 -5.11
C ARG A 76 2.33 2.38 -4.44
N GLU A 77 3.24 2.98 -5.20
CA GLU A 77 4.57 3.39 -4.71
C GLU A 77 4.44 4.47 -3.64
N THR A 78 3.47 5.39 -3.80
CA THR A 78 3.23 6.45 -2.82
C THR A 78 2.71 5.86 -1.51
N ARG A 79 1.81 4.87 -1.56
CA ARG A 79 1.33 4.17 -0.35
C ARG A 79 2.48 3.47 0.37
N GLU A 80 3.27 2.69 -0.36
CA GLU A 80 4.42 1.97 0.19
C GLU A 80 5.39 2.92 0.89
N PHE A 81 5.72 4.03 0.25
CA PHE A 81 6.54 5.09 0.84
C PHE A 81 5.90 5.65 2.12
N LEU A 82 4.62 6.02 2.10
CA LEU A 82 3.94 6.65 3.22
C LEU A 82 3.87 5.74 4.44
N ILE A 83 3.62 4.44 4.24
CA ILE A 83 3.62 3.44 5.31
C ILE A 83 5.01 3.35 5.93
N LYS A 84 6.05 3.23 5.12
CA LYS A 84 7.44 3.18 5.61
C LYS A 84 7.80 4.45 6.37
N TRP A 85 7.52 5.62 5.80
CA TRP A 85 7.73 6.91 6.44
C TRP A 85 7.03 7.01 7.79
N LEU A 86 5.81 6.47 7.92
CA LEU A 86 5.07 6.46 9.19
C LEU A 86 5.78 5.62 10.27
N TYR A 87 6.32 4.46 9.91
CA TYR A 87 7.08 3.62 10.84
C TYR A 87 8.46 4.18 11.22
N GLU A 88 9.01 5.09 10.41
CA GLU A 88 10.25 5.81 10.70
C GLU A 88 10.04 6.93 11.75
N GLN A 89 8.80 7.30 12.08
CA GLN A 89 8.53 8.34 13.05
C GLN A 89 8.82 7.87 14.50
N PRO A 90 9.27 8.76 15.40
CA PRO A 90 9.44 8.43 16.80
C PRO A 90 8.14 7.88 17.41
N LYS A 91 8.24 6.76 18.13
CA LYS A 91 7.14 6.25 18.95
C LYS A 91 7.24 6.90 20.31
N ASN A 92 6.18 7.60 20.71
CA ASN A 92 6.01 8.09 22.08
C ASN A 92 5.67 6.93 23.01
#